data_AF-A0A9P9T2L9-F1
#
_entry.id   AF-A0A9P9T2L9-F1
#
_cell.length_a   1.000
_cell.length_b   1.000
_cell.length_c   1.000
_cell.angle_alpha   90.00
_cell.angle_beta   90.00
_cell.angle_gamma   90.00
#
_symmetry.space_group_name_H-M   'P 1'
#
loop_
_entity.id
_entity.type
_entity.pdbx_description
1 polymer ?
#
loop_
_entity_poly.entity_id
_entity_poly.type
_entity_poly.pdbx_seq_one_letter_code
_entity_poly.pdbx_strand_id
1 'polypeptide(L)'
;MPSSYNQKETSKNIQDVTFTSIRHISSSSTSSNTSDDSSHSTRIYPPEFGFYTTNLSDLFIALSSKSVYLYYISISSHTSLLSNNNTNKPDITLYTSPHPKNPIFSPLASVRFTGPSETPHITLGSPSFGAAPTEKVESEGCFSLTHFFSLYLPLCGVRERFEWKVSVGREVRGLGGRSKGMELVRVRSGRVVAVYVSVNLAVRKKGKMRVLREDGDGLGREFEMMAVMSLVAILEAQRRANRSAGSAAVVL
;
A
#
# COMPACT_ATOMS: atom_id res chain seq x y z
N MET A 1 3.77 8.93 79.89
CA MET A 1 4.74 8.77 78.78
C MET A 1 5.36 10.14 78.48
N PRO A 2 6.70 10.23 78.34
CA PRO A 2 7.40 11.52 78.26
C PRO A 2 7.89 11.90 76.85
N SER A 3 8.64 13.00 76.80
CA SER A 3 9.52 13.50 75.72
C SER A 3 8.90 14.40 74.65
N SER A 4 9.18 15.70 74.80
CA SER A 4 9.23 16.68 73.72
C SER A 4 10.40 16.38 72.77
N TYR A 5 10.40 17.00 71.57
CA TYR A 5 11.58 17.69 71.01
C TYR A 5 11.11 18.87 70.15
N ASN A 6 12.03 19.75 69.74
CA ASN A 6 11.74 21.16 69.45
C ASN A 6 12.69 21.72 68.36
N GLN A 7 12.26 22.79 67.64
CA GLN A 7 13.08 23.61 66.73
C GLN A 7 13.63 22.89 65.44
N LYS A 8 14.10 23.56 64.36
CA LYS A 8 14.39 25.00 64.15
C LYS A 8 14.25 25.48 62.68
N GLU A 9 14.24 26.80 62.59
CA GLU A 9 14.57 27.79 61.53
C GLU A 9 15.78 27.41 60.61
N THR A 10 16.10 28.05 59.47
CA THR A 10 15.74 29.37 58.85
C THR A 10 15.66 29.20 57.28
N SER A 11 15.79 30.11 56.29
CA SER A 11 16.16 31.55 56.06
C SER A 11 15.46 32.01 54.73
N LYS A 12 15.26 33.30 54.36
CA LYS A 12 16.17 34.41 53.93
C LYS A 12 17.04 34.07 52.69
N ASN A 13 17.21 34.90 51.64
CA ASN A 13 16.93 36.33 51.38
C ASN A 13 16.34 36.50 49.94
N ILE A 14 15.42 37.43 49.62
CA ILE A 14 15.55 38.90 49.40
C ILE A 14 16.32 39.30 48.12
N GLN A 15 15.57 39.91 47.17
CA GLN A 15 16.00 40.82 46.06
C GLN A 15 16.92 40.23 44.96
N ASP A 16 16.95 40.75 43.72
CA ASP A 16 16.68 42.14 43.30
C ASP A 16 16.04 42.30 41.89
N VAL A 17 15.81 43.57 41.50
CA VAL A 17 15.17 44.04 40.26
C VAL A 17 16.19 44.20 39.10
N THR A 18 15.80 43.82 37.88
CA THR A 18 16.37 44.45 36.67
C THR A 18 15.37 44.63 35.53
N PHE A 19 15.43 45.79 34.89
CA PHE A 19 14.64 46.19 33.73
C PHE A 19 15.29 45.70 32.42
N THR A 20 14.51 45.21 31.45
CA THR A 20 14.76 45.27 29.97
C THR A 20 13.73 44.38 29.25
N SER A 21 13.32 44.63 28.00
CA SER A 21 13.19 45.90 27.26
C SER A 21 12.22 45.65 26.11
N ILE A 22 11.19 46.49 25.92
CA ILE A 22 10.34 46.38 24.72
C ILE A 22 11.19 46.79 23.51
N ARG A 23 11.38 45.86 22.56
CA ARG A 23 11.82 46.17 21.21
C ARG A 23 10.81 45.63 20.21
N HIS A 24 9.93 46.52 19.75
CA HIS A 24 9.43 46.42 18.38
C HIS A 24 10.65 46.39 17.45
N ILE A 25 10.84 45.29 16.75
CA ILE A 25 11.64 45.27 15.53
C ILE A 25 10.66 44.97 14.40
N SER A 26 10.36 46.01 13.63
CA SER A 26 9.57 45.89 12.40
C SER A 26 10.44 45.19 11.34
N SER A 27 10.51 43.87 11.39
CA SER A 27 11.17 43.05 10.37
C SER A 27 10.39 43.17 9.06
N SER A 28 10.86 44.06 8.19
CA SER A 28 10.31 44.32 6.87
C SER A 28 10.16 43.02 6.07
N SER A 29 8.99 42.81 5.48
CA SER A 29 8.69 41.65 4.65
C SER A 29 9.38 41.73 3.29
N THR A 30 10.70 41.50 3.26
CA THR A 30 11.44 41.27 2.02
C THR A 30 11.03 39.91 1.48
N SER A 31 10.14 39.92 0.49
CA SER A 31 9.63 38.72 -0.18
C SER A 31 10.71 38.08 -1.06
N SER A 32 11.63 37.33 -0.45
CA SER A 32 12.45 36.37 -1.17
C SER A 32 11.54 35.25 -1.67
N ASN A 33 11.18 35.28 -2.95
CA ASN A 33 10.55 34.15 -3.63
C ASN A 33 11.58 33.02 -3.80
N THR A 34 11.94 32.36 -2.70
CA THR A 34 12.43 30.99 -2.75
C THR A 34 11.28 30.14 -3.24
N SER A 35 11.31 29.79 -4.52
CA SER A 35 10.46 28.75 -5.07
C SER A 35 10.83 27.43 -4.40
N ASP A 36 10.17 27.13 -3.29
CA ASP A 36 10.13 25.77 -2.77
C ASP A 36 9.60 24.88 -3.89
N ASP A 37 10.50 24.11 -4.52
CA ASP A 37 10.12 22.97 -5.34
C ASP A 37 9.62 21.88 -4.40
N SER A 38 8.41 22.13 -3.88
CA SER A 38 7.63 21.24 -3.06
C SER A 38 7.20 20.07 -3.95
N SER A 39 8.16 19.18 -4.19
CA SER A 39 8.05 17.91 -4.89
C SER A 39 7.21 16.94 -4.05
N HIS A 40 5.95 17.33 -3.86
CA HIS A 40 4.94 16.64 -3.08
C HIS A 40 4.81 15.22 -3.64
N SER A 41 5.43 14.27 -2.96
CA SER A 41 5.30 12.83 -3.17
C SER A 41 3.85 12.43 -2.86
N THR A 42 2.97 12.78 -3.79
CA THR A 42 1.54 12.84 -3.60
C THR A 42 0.98 11.42 -3.67
N ARG A 43 0.39 10.99 -2.57
CA ARG A 43 -0.25 9.68 -2.45
C ARG A 43 -1.18 9.41 -3.64
N ILE A 44 -1.12 8.22 -4.21
CA ILE A 44 -2.15 7.72 -5.13
C ILE A 44 -3.33 7.25 -4.29
N TYR A 45 -3.07 6.40 -3.30
CA TYR A 45 -4.15 5.85 -2.48
C TYR A 45 -4.28 6.61 -1.15
N PRO A 46 -5.49 6.70 -0.60
CA PRO A 46 -5.67 7.06 0.81
C PRO A 46 -4.84 6.14 1.72
N PRO A 47 -4.51 6.55 2.96
CA PRO A 47 -3.76 5.72 3.89
C PRO A 47 -4.39 4.34 4.12
N GLU A 48 -5.72 4.26 4.05
CA GLU A 48 -6.53 3.06 4.27
C GLU A 48 -7.72 2.99 3.31
N PHE A 49 -7.98 1.82 2.72
CA PHE A 49 -9.07 1.60 1.76
C PHE A 49 -9.56 0.14 1.77
N GLY A 50 -10.68 -0.13 1.10
CA GLY A 50 -11.26 -1.46 0.91
C GLY A 50 -11.31 -1.88 -0.55
N PHE A 51 -11.24 -3.20 -0.78
CA PHE A 51 -11.52 -3.82 -2.08
C PHE A 51 -12.94 -4.38 -2.09
N TYR A 52 -13.71 -4.06 -3.12
CA TYR A 52 -15.13 -4.43 -3.26
C TYR A 52 -15.39 -5.07 -4.63
N THR A 53 -16.02 -6.25 -4.70
CA THR A 53 -16.37 -6.89 -5.98
C THR A 53 -17.57 -6.26 -6.65
N THR A 54 -17.53 -6.20 -7.98
CA THR A 54 -18.71 -6.05 -8.85
C THR A 54 -19.53 -7.35 -8.89
N ASN A 55 -20.57 -7.39 -9.71
CA ASN A 55 -21.30 -8.63 -10.00
C ASN A 55 -20.53 -9.56 -10.97
N LEU A 56 -19.39 -9.13 -11.53
CA LEU A 56 -18.64 -9.77 -12.63
C LEU A 56 -17.21 -10.16 -12.25
N SER A 57 -16.92 -10.30 -10.95
CA SER A 57 -15.62 -10.61 -10.33
C SER A 57 -14.53 -9.52 -10.39
N ASP A 58 -14.68 -8.47 -11.22
CA ASP A 58 -13.86 -7.26 -11.14
C ASP A 58 -13.94 -6.59 -9.75
N LEU A 59 -12.98 -5.73 -9.43
CA LEU A 59 -12.88 -5.03 -8.14
C LEU A 59 -12.97 -3.50 -8.28
N PHE A 60 -13.45 -2.84 -7.23
CA PHE A 60 -13.28 -1.41 -6.98
C PHE A 60 -12.46 -1.18 -5.71
N ILE A 61 -11.62 -0.15 -5.72
CA ILE A 61 -11.01 0.43 -4.51
C ILE A 61 -11.91 1.58 -4.03
N ALA A 62 -12.29 1.57 -2.76
CA ALA A 62 -13.09 2.64 -2.15
C ALA A 62 -12.83 2.76 -0.64
N LEU A 63 -13.16 3.90 -0.03
CA LEU A 63 -13.09 4.07 1.43
C LEU A 63 -14.13 3.20 2.14
N SER A 64 -15.37 3.20 1.64
CA SER A 64 -16.50 2.44 2.17
C SER A 64 -17.33 1.81 1.04
N SER A 65 -18.33 0.99 1.39
CA SER A 65 -19.33 0.48 0.45
C SER A 65 -20.38 1.51 0.00
N LYS A 66 -20.33 2.74 0.54
CA LYS A 66 -21.24 3.85 0.21
C LYS A 66 -20.54 5.06 -0.45
N SER A 67 -19.20 5.09 -0.46
CA SER A 67 -18.42 6.16 -1.07
C SER A 67 -18.25 5.93 -2.57
N VAL A 68 -18.01 7.02 -3.32
CA VAL A 68 -17.52 6.96 -4.70
C VAL A 68 -16.30 6.04 -4.80
N TYR A 69 -16.22 5.25 -5.86
CA TYR A 69 -15.07 4.38 -6.12
C TYR A 69 -13.86 5.24 -6.54
N LEU A 70 -12.68 4.92 -6.03
CA LEU A 70 -11.45 5.67 -6.33
C LEU A 70 -10.74 5.10 -7.55
N TYR A 71 -10.74 3.77 -7.67
CA TYR A 71 -10.13 3.04 -8.78
C TYR A 71 -10.99 1.82 -9.16
N TYR A 72 -10.94 1.46 -10.44
CA TYR A 72 -11.49 0.22 -10.96
C TYR A 72 -10.36 -0.74 -11.31
N ILE A 73 -10.53 -2.02 -11.02
CA ILE A 73 -9.60 -3.09 -11.37
C ILE A 73 -10.40 -4.15 -12.12
N SER A 74 -10.21 -4.25 -13.43
CA SER A 74 -10.81 -5.35 -14.20
C SER A 74 -9.97 -6.61 -14.06
N ILE A 75 -10.63 -7.77 -13.97
CA ILE A 75 -9.99 -9.09 -13.86
C ILE A 75 -10.53 -10.01 -14.98
N SER A 76 -9.69 -10.26 -15.98
CA SER A 76 -9.97 -11.19 -17.08
C SER A 76 -9.95 -12.62 -16.55
N SER A 77 -11.04 -13.37 -16.75
CA SER A 77 -11.15 -14.79 -16.34
C SER A 77 -10.56 -15.80 -17.33
N HIS A 78 -9.75 -15.36 -18.31
CA HIS A 78 -9.12 -16.27 -19.26
C HIS A 78 -7.97 -17.05 -18.61
N THR A 79 -7.96 -18.37 -18.78
CA THR A 79 -6.86 -19.24 -18.38
C THR A 79 -5.87 -19.37 -19.54
N SER A 80 -4.63 -18.96 -19.33
CA SER A 80 -3.63 -18.82 -20.41
C SER A 80 -3.23 -20.14 -21.09
N LEU A 81 -3.63 -21.29 -20.53
CA LEU A 81 -3.24 -22.63 -20.99
C LEU A 81 -3.86 -23.05 -22.35
N LEU A 82 -4.95 -22.42 -22.79
CA LEU A 82 -5.65 -22.75 -24.05
C LEU A 82 -6.00 -21.52 -24.91
N SER A 83 -5.47 -20.34 -24.61
CA SER A 83 -5.77 -19.11 -25.35
C SER A 83 -5.00 -19.04 -26.67
N ASN A 84 -5.42 -19.81 -27.67
CA ASN A 84 -4.91 -19.73 -29.05
C ASN A 84 -5.29 -18.41 -29.77
N ASN A 85 -6.15 -17.60 -29.15
CA ASN A 85 -6.65 -16.36 -29.73
C ASN A 85 -5.77 -15.17 -29.36
N ASN A 86 -5.51 -14.30 -30.33
CA ASN A 86 -4.44 -13.30 -30.32
C ASN A 86 -4.77 -12.03 -29.50
N THR A 87 -5.45 -12.22 -28.36
CA THR A 87 -5.91 -11.12 -27.50
C THR A 87 -4.78 -10.61 -26.62
N ASN A 88 -4.11 -9.54 -27.04
CA ASN A 88 -3.08 -8.82 -26.26
C ASN A 88 -3.59 -8.21 -24.92
N LYS A 89 -4.83 -8.47 -24.52
CA LYS A 89 -5.43 -7.99 -23.28
C LYS A 89 -4.66 -8.52 -22.05
N PRO A 90 -4.31 -7.68 -21.07
CA PRO A 90 -3.77 -8.15 -19.80
C PRO A 90 -4.81 -8.91 -18.96
N ASP A 91 -4.32 -9.72 -18.03
CA ASP A 91 -5.14 -10.46 -17.07
C ASP A 91 -5.82 -9.55 -16.05
N ILE A 92 -5.11 -8.53 -15.57
CA ILE A 92 -5.62 -7.55 -14.59
C ILE A 92 -5.26 -6.15 -15.09
N THR A 93 -6.17 -5.18 -14.93
CA THR A 93 -5.89 -3.77 -15.28
C THR A 93 -6.51 -2.80 -14.27
N LEU A 94 -5.70 -1.86 -13.77
CA LEU A 94 -6.08 -0.78 -12.90
C LEU A 94 -6.40 0.50 -13.69
N TYR A 95 -7.50 1.16 -13.37
CA TYR A 95 -7.98 2.40 -14.00
C TYR A 95 -8.31 3.47 -12.94
N THR A 96 -8.15 4.74 -13.31
CA THR A 96 -8.33 5.96 -12.49
C THR A 96 -9.76 6.27 -12.01
N SER A 97 -10.78 5.48 -12.37
CA SER A 97 -12.15 6.00 -12.43
C SER A 97 -13.26 4.93 -12.21
N PRO A 98 -14.48 5.29 -11.75
CA PRO A 98 -15.49 4.34 -11.26
C PRO A 98 -16.19 3.42 -12.27
N HIS A 99 -16.08 3.62 -13.60
CA HIS A 99 -17.06 3.03 -14.52
C HIS A 99 -16.50 2.34 -15.77
N PRO A 100 -16.64 0.99 -15.92
CA PRO A 100 -16.25 0.27 -17.14
C PRO A 100 -17.11 0.54 -18.39
N LYS A 101 -18.04 1.51 -18.36
CA LYS A 101 -18.90 1.86 -19.51
C LYS A 101 -18.46 3.11 -20.28
N ASN A 102 -17.42 3.82 -19.84
CA ASN A 102 -16.85 4.97 -20.57
C ASN A 102 -15.35 4.74 -20.82
N PRO A 103 -14.88 4.66 -22.08
CA PRO A 103 -13.53 4.20 -22.42
C PRO A 103 -12.42 5.27 -22.33
N ILE A 104 -12.65 6.37 -21.61
CA ILE A 104 -11.76 7.55 -21.60
C ILE A 104 -10.52 7.35 -20.67
N PHE A 105 -10.50 6.29 -19.87
CA PHE A 105 -9.53 6.14 -18.78
C PHE A 105 -8.29 5.34 -19.20
N SER A 106 -7.12 5.98 -19.16
CA SER A 106 -5.82 5.34 -19.32
C SER A 106 -5.56 4.31 -18.22
N PRO A 107 -5.00 3.13 -18.54
CA PRO A 107 -4.62 2.14 -17.54
C PRO A 107 -3.41 2.63 -16.72
N LEU A 108 -3.52 2.63 -15.40
CA LEU A 108 -2.44 3.00 -14.48
C LEU A 108 -1.41 1.88 -14.30
N ALA A 109 -1.87 0.63 -14.35
CA ALA A 109 -1.04 -0.54 -14.26
C ALA A 109 -1.78 -1.76 -14.83
N SER A 110 -1.03 -2.74 -15.32
CA SER A 110 -1.56 -4.02 -15.80
C SER A 110 -0.73 -5.18 -15.28
N VAL A 111 -1.37 -6.34 -15.11
CA VAL A 111 -0.70 -7.61 -14.80
C VAL A 111 -0.96 -8.60 -15.92
N ARG A 112 0.06 -9.37 -16.29
CA ARG A 112 -0.06 -10.55 -17.14
C ARG A 112 0.54 -11.75 -16.42
N PHE A 113 -0.15 -12.89 -16.42
CA PHE A 113 0.38 -14.14 -15.89
C PHE A 113 1.04 -14.93 -17.02
N THR A 114 2.31 -15.31 -16.85
CA THR A 114 3.12 -15.96 -17.90
C THR A 114 3.79 -17.24 -17.42
N GLY A 115 3.97 -18.18 -18.35
CA GLY A 115 4.61 -19.47 -18.09
C GLY A 115 3.69 -20.49 -17.38
N PRO A 116 4.14 -21.76 -17.26
CA PRO A 116 3.35 -22.85 -16.67
C PRO A 116 3.10 -22.67 -15.16
N SER A 117 3.91 -21.85 -14.49
CA SER A 117 3.76 -21.47 -13.08
C SER A 117 2.78 -20.31 -12.85
N GLU A 118 2.11 -19.79 -13.89
CA GLU A 118 1.31 -18.55 -13.86
C GLU A 118 2.00 -17.43 -13.07
N THR A 119 3.23 -17.06 -13.44
CA THR A 119 3.97 -16.03 -12.70
C THR A 119 3.49 -14.63 -13.10
N PRO A 120 3.11 -13.74 -12.15
CA PRO A 120 2.65 -12.40 -12.48
C PRO A 120 3.80 -11.46 -12.87
N HIS A 121 3.65 -10.80 -14.01
CA HIS A 121 4.45 -9.64 -14.41
C HIS A 121 3.58 -8.39 -14.39
N ILE A 122 4.02 -7.34 -13.69
CA ILE A 122 3.29 -6.09 -13.47
C ILE A 122 3.97 -4.97 -14.24
N THR A 123 3.23 -4.32 -15.14
CA THR A 123 3.68 -3.14 -15.90
C THR A 123 2.98 -1.90 -15.37
N LEU A 124 3.74 -0.84 -15.03
CA LEU A 124 3.18 0.44 -14.59
C LEU A 124 3.03 1.41 -15.77
N GLY A 125 1.84 2.01 -15.92
CA GLY A 125 1.47 2.92 -17.02
C GLY A 125 1.98 4.35 -16.90
N SER A 126 2.90 4.65 -15.97
CA SER A 126 3.48 5.99 -15.75
C SER A 126 4.98 6.00 -16.06
N PRO A 127 5.38 6.15 -17.34
CA PRO A 127 6.78 6.29 -17.70
C PRO A 127 7.24 7.75 -17.63
N SER A 128 7.53 8.25 -16.42
CA SER A 128 8.18 9.57 -16.28
C SER A 128 9.56 9.65 -16.94
N PHE A 129 10.16 8.51 -17.29
CA PHE A 129 11.52 8.38 -17.85
C PHE A 129 11.67 7.33 -18.98
N GLY A 130 10.62 7.04 -19.76
CA GLY A 130 10.76 6.28 -21.03
C GLY A 130 9.88 5.03 -21.17
N ALA A 131 10.42 3.84 -20.92
CA ALA A 131 9.66 2.59 -21.03
C ALA A 131 8.82 2.33 -19.75
N ALA A 132 7.63 1.75 -19.91
CA ALA A 132 6.77 1.36 -18.79
C ALA A 132 7.46 0.26 -17.94
N PRO A 133 7.85 0.54 -16.67
CA PRO A 133 8.63 -0.41 -15.89
C PRO A 133 7.79 -1.67 -15.63
N THR A 134 8.38 -2.82 -15.96
CA THR A 134 7.74 -4.12 -15.85
C THR A 134 8.53 -4.99 -14.87
N GLU A 135 7.95 -5.26 -13.72
CA GLU A 135 8.57 -6.00 -12.62
C GLU A 135 7.84 -7.32 -12.37
N LYS A 136 8.61 -8.36 -12.01
CA LYS A 136 8.10 -9.71 -11.77
C LYS A 136 7.70 -9.85 -10.30
N VAL A 137 6.54 -10.45 -10.04
CA VAL A 137 6.19 -10.94 -8.69
C VAL A 137 6.60 -12.40 -8.63
N GLU A 138 7.56 -12.70 -7.76
CA GLU A 138 8.10 -14.03 -7.55
C GLU A 138 7.60 -14.63 -6.24
N SER A 139 7.79 -15.93 -6.05
CA SER A 139 7.39 -16.63 -4.83
C SER A 139 8.45 -17.63 -4.36
N GLU A 140 8.67 -17.67 -3.05
CA GLU A 140 9.69 -18.48 -2.38
C GLU A 140 9.11 -19.20 -1.15
N GLY A 141 9.65 -20.38 -0.84
CA GLY A 141 9.40 -21.12 0.41
C GLY A 141 8.48 -22.33 0.26
N CYS A 142 8.89 -23.45 0.86
CA CYS A 142 8.12 -24.71 0.88
C CYS A 142 7.03 -24.72 1.97
N PHE A 143 7.34 -24.19 3.16
CA PHE A 143 6.44 -24.24 4.34
C PHE A 143 5.73 -22.90 4.65
N SER A 144 6.23 -21.79 4.09
CA SER A 144 5.67 -20.45 4.26
C SER A 144 5.84 -19.66 2.96
N LEU A 145 4.83 -19.72 2.11
CA LEU A 145 4.82 -19.09 0.79
C LEU A 145 4.92 -17.56 0.92
N THR A 146 6.13 -17.05 0.69
CA THR A 146 6.44 -15.62 0.60
C THR A 146 6.34 -15.20 -0.85
N HIS A 147 5.76 -14.04 -1.13
CA HIS A 147 5.78 -13.44 -2.46
C HIS A 147 6.59 -12.15 -2.42
N PHE A 148 7.30 -11.81 -3.48
CA PHE A 148 8.12 -10.60 -3.50
C PHE A 148 8.18 -9.95 -4.87
N PHE A 149 8.51 -8.67 -4.88
CA PHE A 149 8.90 -7.94 -6.08
C PHE A 149 10.12 -7.08 -5.76
N SER A 150 10.83 -6.65 -6.80
CA SER A 150 11.80 -5.56 -6.69
C SER A 150 11.24 -4.30 -7.36
N LEU A 151 11.68 -3.13 -6.91
CA LEU A 151 11.33 -1.85 -7.54
C LEU A 151 12.47 -0.85 -7.39
N TYR A 152 12.75 -0.07 -8.43
CA TYR A 152 13.67 1.07 -8.36
C TYR A 152 12.97 2.27 -7.72
N LEU A 153 13.47 2.73 -6.56
CA LEU A 153 12.91 3.87 -5.84
C LEU A 153 13.53 5.17 -6.38
N PRO A 154 12.77 6.05 -7.07
CA PRO A 154 13.35 7.19 -7.79
C PRO A 154 14.03 8.20 -6.85
N LEU A 155 13.53 8.36 -5.62
CA LEU A 155 14.07 9.28 -4.62
C LEU A 155 15.37 8.79 -3.96
N CYS A 156 15.70 7.50 -4.08
CA CYS A 156 16.90 6.91 -3.46
C CYS A 156 17.92 6.41 -4.48
N GLY A 157 17.56 6.29 -5.77
CA GLY A 157 18.43 5.75 -6.81
C GLY A 157 18.76 4.25 -6.65
N VAL A 158 18.01 3.52 -5.83
CA VAL A 158 18.30 2.12 -5.43
C VAL A 158 17.12 1.21 -5.78
N ARG A 159 17.42 0.02 -6.31
CA ARG A 159 16.43 -1.07 -6.46
C ARG A 159 16.30 -1.84 -5.15
N GLU A 160 15.10 -1.87 -4.57
CA GLU A 160 14.84 -2.54 -3.29
C GLU A 160 13.81 -3.67 -3.46
N ARG A 161 13.97 -4.74 -2.68
CA ARG A 161 13.07 -5.90 -2.61
C ARG A 161 12.02 -5.69 -1.52
N PHE A 162 10.77 -6.03 -1.83
CA PHE A 162 9.62 -5.96 -0.94
C PHE A 162 8.92 -7.31 -0.87
N GLU A 163 8.61 -7.78 0.35
CA GLU A 163 8.12 -9.14 0.60
C GLU A 163 6.73 -9.14 1.26
N TRP A 164 5.74 -9.69 0.55
CA TRP A 164 4.44 -10.05 1.07
C TRP A 164 4.52 -11.38 1.85
N LYS A 165 4.31 -11.31 3.16
CA LYS A 165 4.31 -12.44 4.09
C LYS A 165 2.96 -12.58 4.79
N VAL A 166 2.54 -13.80 5.08
CA VAL A 166 1.34 -14.06 5.90
C VAL A 166 1.63 -13.67 7.34
N SER A 167 0.72 -12.92 7.97
CA SER A 167 0.92 -12.42 9.32
C SER A 167 -0.37 -12.43 10.16
N VAL A 168 -0.17 -12.40 11.48
CA VAL A 168 -1.19 -12.30 12.54
C VAL A 168 -0.88 -11.16 13.52
N GLY A 169 0.03 -10.26 13.12
CA GLY A 169 0.65 -9.21 13.92
C GLY A 169 -0.29 -8.09 14.38
N ARG A 170 0.29 -7.13 15.11
CA ARG A 170 -0.43 -5.95 15.63
C ARG A 170 -1.01 -5.11 14.49
N GLU A 171 -0.31 -5.04 13.38
CA GLU A 171 -0.62 -4.23 12.21
C GLU A 171 -1.82 -4.82 11.45
N VAL A 172 -1.81 -6.15 11.19
CA VAL A 172 -2.97 -6.93 10.73
C VAL A 172 -4.19 -6.78 11.65
N ARG A 173 -4.01 -6.93 12.98
CA ARG A 173 -5.11 -6.78 13.95
C ARG A 173 -5.68 -5.35 13.95
N GLY A 174 -4.80 -4.35 13.93
CA GLY A 174 -5.14 -2.92 13.87
C GLY A 174 -5.81 -2.47 12.58
N LEU A 175 -5.86 -3.33 11.55
CA LEU A 175 -6.66 -3.12 10.34
C LEU A 175 -8.09 -3.68 10.47
N GLY A 176 -8.34 -4.54 11.46
CA GLY A 176 -9.59 -5.28 11.69
C GLY A 176 -9.50 -6.78 11.38
N GLY A 177 -8.29 -7.32 11.15
CA GLY A 177 -8.08 -8.74 10.87
C GLY A 177 -8.36 -9.62 12.08
N ARG A 178 -9.37 -10.48 12.00
CA ARG A 178 -9.79 -11.37 13.11
C ARG A 178 -8.90 -12.61 13.31
N SER A 179 -8.10 -13.00 12.31
CA SER A 179 -7.34 -14.27 12.37
C SER A 179 -6.04 -14.26 11.58
N LYS A 180 -6.07 -13.90 10.28
CA LYS A 180 -4.89 -13.85 9.39
C LYS A 180 -4.99 -12.67 8.41
N GLY A 181 -3.83 -12.15 8.00
CA GLY A 181 -3.67 -11.14 6.96
C GLY A 181 -2.33 -11.29 6.25
N MET A 182 -1.94 -10.26 5.51
CA MET A 182 -0.63 -10.18 4.85
C MET A 182 0.03 -8.84 5.15
N GLU A 183 1.35 -8.85 5.33
CA GLU A 183 2.18 -7.68 5.57
C GLU A 183 3.24 -7.59 4.48
N LEU A 184 3.44 -6.40 3.92
CA LEU A 184 4.48 -6.10 2.93
C LEU A 184 5.67 -5.49 3.65
N VAL A 185 6.82 -6.17 3.61
CA VAL A 185 8.04 -5.79 4.33
C VAL A 185 9.09 -5.26 3.37
N ARG A 186 9.64 -4.08 3.67
CA ARG A 186 10.78 -3.47 2.97
C ARG A 186 12.07 -4.15 3.45
N VAL A 187 12.54 -5.16 2.70
CA VAL A 187 13.53 -6.17 3.15
C VAL A 187 14.78 -5.54 3.76
N ARG A 188 15.35 -4.52 3.10
CA ARG A 188 16.54 -3.76 3.55
C ARG A 188 16.45 -3.23 4.98
N SER A 189 15.24 -3.01 5.49
CA SER A 189 14.96 -2.31 6.75
C SER A 189 14.14 -3.13 7.75
N GLY A 190 13.61 -4.29 7.36
CA GLY A 190 12.65 -5.07 8.15
C GLY A 190 11.29 -4.38 8.39
N ARG A 191 11.06 -3.17 7.88
CA ARG A 191 9.85 -2.36 8.17
C ARG A 191 8.64 -2.84 7.37
N VAL A 192 7.48 -2.93 8.04
CA VAL A 192 6.19 -3.13 7.37
C VAL A 192 5.75 -1.83 6.72
N VAL A 193 5.54 -1.85 5.40
CA VAL A 193 5.18 -0.70 4.55
C VAL A 193 3.78 -0.81 3.93
N ALA A 194 3.15 -1.98 3.98
CA ALA A 194 1.70 -2.12 3.74
C ALA A 194 1.13 -3.33 4.49
N VAL A 195 -0.19 -3.33 4.69
CA VAL A 195 -0.94 -4.37 5.40
C VAL A 195 -2.22 -4.67 4.64
N TYR A 196 -2.59 -5.93 4.53
CA TYR A 196 -3.86 -6.40 3.97
C TYR A 196 -4.57 -7.38 4.90
N VAL A 197 -5.90 -7.31 4.97
CA VAL A 197 -6.76 -8.30 5.62
C VAL A 197 -7.95 -8.67 4.74
N SER A 198 -8.24 -9.97 4.65
CA SER A 198 -9.47 -10.49 4.02
C SER A 198 -10.69 -10.18 4.90
N VAL A 199 -11.85 -9.94 4.28
CA VAL A 199 -13.12 -9.65 4.95
C VAL A 199 -14.16 -10.66 4.49
N ASN A 200 -14.28 -11.77 5.22
CA ASN A 200 -15.09 -12.92 4.78
C ASN A 200 -16.61 -12.76 5.08
N LEU A 201 -17.00 -11.78 5.89
CA LEU A 201 -18.39 -11.59 6.38
C LEU A 201 -19.21 -10.57 5.57
N ALA A 202 -18.68 -10.03 4.47
CA ALA A 202 -19.33 -8.98 3.69
C ALA A 202 -19.52 -9.40 2.23
N VAL A 203 -20.77 -9.45 1.76
CA VAL A 203 -21.15 -9.92 0.41
C VAL A 203 -20.29 -9.29 -0.71
N ARG A 204 -20.05 -7.98 -0.63
CA ARG A 204 -19.25 -7.23 -1.62
C ARG A 204 -17.82 -6.89 -1.20
N LYS A 205 -17.50 -6.71 0.09
CA LYS A 205 -16.14 -6.30 0.51
C LYS A 205 -15.26 -7.53 0.64
N LYS A 206 -14.26 -7.69 -0.23
CA LYS A 206 -13.32 -8.82 -0.17
C LYS A 206 -12.19 -8.63 0.82
N GLY A 207 -11.77 -7.37 1.01
CA GLY A 207 -10.67 -7.08 1.91
C GLY A 207 -10.49 -5.60 2.20
N LYS A 208 -9.43 -5.31 2.96
CA LYS A 208 -9.05 -3.98 3.40
C LYS A 208 -7.52 -3.88 3.39
N MET A 209 -6.99 -2.76 2.93
CA MET A 209 -5.55 -2.49 2.86
C MET A 209 -5.24 -1.16 3.52
N ARG A 210 -4.07 -1.08 4.15
CA ARG A 210 -3.48 0.16 4.66
C ARG A 210 -2.03 0.23 4.19
N VAL A 211 -1.65 1.36 3.61
CA VAL A 211 -0.25 1.63 3.26
C VAL A 211 0.39 2.35 4.45
N LEU A 212 1.44 1.76 5.02
CA LEU A 212 2.23 2.34 6.09
C LEU A 212 3.37 3.12 5.45
N ARG A 213 3.11 4.40 5.18
CA ARG A 213 4.04 5.34 4.57
C ARG A 213 4.35 6.45 5.57
N GLU A 214 5.62 6.83 5.65
CA GLU A 214 6.10 7.97 6.42
C GLU A 214 6.61 9.07 5.50
N ASP A 215 6.56 10.31 5.96
CA ASP A 215 7.08 11.44 5.19
C ASP A 215 8.61 11.35 5.12
N GLY A 216 9.15 11.36 3.90
CA GLY A 216 10.58 11.14 3.64
C GLY A 216 11.00 9.68 3.43
N ASP A 217 10.10 8.68 3.46
CA ASP A 217 10.50 7.27 3.32
C ASP A 217 11.01 6.86 1.92
N GLY A 218 10.86 7.72 0.91
CA GLY A 218 11.38 7.53 -0.44
C GLY A 218 10.59 6.57 -1.34
N LEU A 219 9.45 6.03 -0.87
CA LEU A 219 8.73 4.96 -1.58
C LEU A 219 8.03 5.43 -2.86
N GLY A 220 7.39 6.60 -2.84
CA GLY A 220 6.79 7.23 -4.03
C GLY A 220 5.49 6.58 -4.54
N ARG A 221 5.06 7.02 -5.73
CA ARG A 221 3.80 6.61 -6.38
C ARG A 221 3.90 5.19 -6.96
N GLU A 222 5.08 4.84 -7.44
CA GLU A 222 5.40 3.59 -8.13
C GLU A 222 5.32 2.41 -7.14
N PHE A 223 5.83 2.60 -5.92
CA PHE A 223 5.66 1.64 -4.83
C PHE A 223 4.19 1.44 -4.48
N GLU A 224 3.42 2.52 -4.34
CA GLU A 224 2.00 2.45 -4.00
C GLU A 224 1.23 1.61 -5.03
N MET A 225 1.48 1.82 -6.33
CA MET A 225 0.89 0.99 -7.40
C MET A 225 1.39 -0.46 -7.35
N MET A 226 2.70 -0.70 -7.21
CA MET A 226 3.25 -2.06 -7.12
C MET A 226 2.70 -2.83 -5.92
N ALA A 227 2.55 -2.19 -4.76
CA ALA A 227 2.00 -2.82 -3.56
C ALA A 227 0.54 -3.27 -3.78
N VAL A 228 -0.30 -2.43 -4.39
CA VAL A 228 -1.69 -2.78 -4.71
C VAL A 228 -1.75 -3.87 -5.78
N MET A 229 -1.00 -3.74 -6.88
CA MET A 229 -1.10 -4.68 -8.00
C MET A 229 -0.49 -6.04 -7.69
N SER A 230 0.61 -6.10 -6.92
CA SER A 230 1.18 -7.37 -6.46
C SER A 230 0.23 -8.10 -5.52
N LEU A 231 -0.39 -7.41 -4.56
CA LEU A 231 -1.41 -8.00 -3.69
C LEU A 231 -2.57 -8.59 -4.50
N VAL A 232 -3.12 -7.84 -5.45
CA VAL A 232 -4.25 -8.31 -6.27
C VAL A 232 -3.82 -9.48 -7.17
N ALA A 233 -2.61 -9.45 -7.73
CA ALA A 233 -2.06 -10.56 -8.51
C ALA A 233 -1.88 -11.84 -7.67
N ILE A 234 -1.41 -11.73 -6.42
CA ILE A 234 -1.25 -12.86 -5.49
C ILE A 234 -2.62 -13.47 -5.14
N LEU A 235 -3.62 -12.63 -4.84
CA LEU A 235 -4.98 -13.08 -4.53
C LEU A 235 -5.65 -13.73 -5.75
N GLU A 236 -5.42 -13.23 -6.95
CA GLU A 236 -5.88 -13.81 -8.20
C GLU A 236 -5.19 -15.14 -8.52
N ALA A 237 -3.85 -15.26 -8.33
CA ALA A 237 -3.12 -16.51 -8.48
C ALA A 237 -3.64 -17.60 -7.53
N GLN A 238 -3.85 -17.27 -6.25
CA GLN A 238 -4.47 -18.17 -5.27
C GLN A 238 -5.89 -18.57 -5.71
N ARG A 239 -6.68 -17.64 -6.26
CA ARG A 239 -8.02 -17.91 -6.81
C ARG A 239 -7.98 -18.78 -8.08
N ARG A 240 -6.92 -18.73 -8.89
CA ARG A 240 -6.72 -19.60 -10.06
C ARG A 240 -6.34 -21.02 -9.60
N ALA A 241 -5.31 -21.16 -8.78
CA ALA A 241 -4.88 -22.44 -8.20
C ALA A 241 -6.03 -23.19 -7.50
N ASN A 242 -6.83 -22.49 -6.69
CA ASN A 242 -7.99 -23.08 -6.00
C ASN A 242 -9.10 -23.57 -6.96
N ARG A 243 -9.27 -22.96 -8.15
CA ARG A 243 -10.19 -23.49 -9.18
C ARG A 243 -9.61 -24.75 -9.81
N SER A 244 -8.33 -24.75 -10.19
CA SER A 244 -7.68 -25.91 -10.80
C SER A 244 -7.70 -27.14 -9.89
N ALA A 245 -7.41 -26.95 -8.60
CA ALA A 245 -7.50 -28.01 -7.59
C ALA A 245 -8.94 -28.50 -7.38
N GLY A 246 -9.93 -27.59 -7.38
CA GLY A 246 -11.35 -27.96 -7.26
C GLY A 246 -11.89 -28.74 -8.46
N SER A 247 -11.49 -28.38 -9.68
CA SER A 247 -11.89 -29.10 -10.90
C SER A 247 -11.31 -30.51 -11.00
N ALA A 248 -10.13 -30.76 -10.42
CA ALA A 248 -9.54 -32.11 -10.36
C ALA A 248 -10.31 -33.09 -9.45
N ALA A 249 -11.15 -32.59 -8.54
CA ALA A 249 -11.89 -33.40 -7.57
C ALA A 249 -13.28 -33.87 -8.05
N VAL A 250 -13.64 -33.64 -9.32
CA VAL A 250 -14.96 -33.96 -9.91
C VAL A 250 -14.85 -35.03 -11.02
N VAL A 251 -13.78 -35.84 -10.99
CA VAL A 251 -13.55 -36.94 -11.94
C VAL A 251 -13.19 -38.23 -11.19
N LEU A 252 -14.19 -38.75 -10.47
CA LEU A 252 -14.29 -40.13 -9.96
C LEU A 252 -15.76 -40.55 -10.01
#